data_AF-A0A536I5G3-F1
#
_entry.id   AF-A0A536I5G3-F1
#
_cell.length_a   1.000
_cell.length_b   1.000
_cell.length_c   1.000
_cell.angle_alpha   90.00
_cell.angle_beta   90.00
_cell.angle_gamma   90.00
#
_symmetry.space_group_name_H-M   'P 1'
#
loop_
_entity.id
_entity.type
_entity.pdbx_description
1 polymer ?
#
loop_
_entity_poly.entity_id
_entity_poly.type
_entity_poly.pdbx_seq_one_letter_code
_entity_poly.pdbx_strand_id
1 'polypeptide(L)'
;MLIRRRPLLRTAVVAGTVGAVAGHAAAKTSAHEAQQDAQMAQMQKQTHTEQMEAAKIATLGKLKKMLDQGVLTQQEFDTERGKILHGA
;
A
#
# COMPACT_ATOMS: atom_id res chain seq x y z
N MET A 1 3.66 -40.63 19.87
CA MET A 1 4.65 -39.80 19.14
C MET A 1 4.88 -40.44 17.78
N LEU A 2 4.74 -39.70 16.66
CA LEU A 2 5.42 -39.99 15.39
C LEU A 2 5.18 -38.81 14.43
N ILE A 3 6.12 -37.87 14.48
CA ILE A 3 6.18 -36.62 13.73
C ILE A 3 6.67 -36.94 12.31
N ARG A 4 5.82 -36.80 11.29
CA ARG A 4 6.26 -36.95 9.89
C ARG A 4 6.77 -35.59 9.38
N ARG A 5 8.10 -35.50 9.32
CA ARG A 5 8.86 -34.36 8.81
C ARG A 5 8.62 -34.18 7.31
N ARG A 6 8.49 -32.91 6.89
CA ARG A 6 8.35 -32.45 5.50
C ARG A 6 9.60 -32.78 4.66
N PRO A 7 9.48 -33.11 3.37
CA PRO A 7 10.52 -32.79 2.41
C PRO A 7 10.29 -31.38 1.85
N LEU A 8 11.25 -30.49 2.12
CA LEU A 8 11.40 -29.21 1.44
C LEU A 8 11.86 -29.49 0.01
N LEU A 9 10.96 -29.45 -0.97
CA LEU A 9 11.35 -29.33 -2.37
C LEU A 9 11.62 -27.86 -2.68
N ARG A 10 12.81 -27.40 -2.28
CA ARG A 10 13.45 -26.20 -2.84
C ARG A 10 14.10 -26.61 -4.16
N THR A 11 13.32 -26.60 -5.23
CA THR A 11 13.86 -26.68 -6.60
C THR A 11 14.42 -25.31 -6.97
N ALA A 12 15.73 -25.16 -6.85
CA ALA A 12 16.46 -24.07 -7.45
C ALA A 12 16.36 -24.21 -8.98
N VAL A 13 15.62 -23.31 -9.63
CA VAL A 13 15.62 -23.18 -11.09
C VAL A 13 16.93 -22.49 -11.46
N VAL A 14 17.97 -23.30 -11.66
CA VAL A 14 19.26 -22.87 -12.19
C VAL A 14 19.16 -22.84 -13.71
N ALA A 15 19.44 -21.65 -14.24
CA ALA A 15 19.76 -21.26 -15.60
C ALA A 15 19.88 -22.38 -16.67
N GLY A 16 18.98 -22.32 -17.66
CA GLY A 16 19.27 -22.57 -19.08
C GLY A 16 19.33 -24.03 -19.54
N THR A 17 18.38 -24.42 -20.42
CA THR A 17 18.53 -25.27 -21.64
C THR A 17 17.35 -26.23 -21.96
N VAL A 18 16.10 -25.75 -22.06
CA VAL A 18 15.06 -26.40 -22.93
C VAL A 18 13.88 -25.46 -23.21
N GLY A 19 13.94 -24.69 -24.30
CA GLY A 19 13.01 -23.60 -24.63
C GLY A 19 11.71 -23.96 -25.38
N ALA A 20 11.29 -25.22 -25.49
CA ALA A 20 10.19 -25.60 -26.41
C ALA A 20 8.85 -26.00 -25.77
N VAL A 21 8.80 -26.30 -24.47
CA VAL A 21 7.53 -26.61 -23.75
C VAL A 21 7.18 -25.56 -22.68
N ALA A 22 7.96 -24.48 -22.59
CA ALA A 22 7.80 -23.44 -21.59
C ALA A 22 6.62 -22.47 -21.85
N GLY A 23 6.16 -22.34 -23.10
CA GLY A 23 5.14 -21.33 -23.46
C GLY A 23 3.78 -21.50 -22.76
N HIS A 24 3.33 -22.74 -22.54
CA HIS A 24 2.00 -23.00 -21.96
C HIS A 24 1.98 -22.88 -20.43
N ALA A 25 3.09 -23.23 -19.77
CA ALA A 25 3.24 -23.02 -18.33
C ALA A 25 3.53 -21.55 -18.01
N ALA A 26 4.38 -20.89 -18.81
CA ALA A 26 4.64 -19.45 -18.68
C ALA A 26 3.37 -18.61 -18.87
N ALA A 27 2.52 -18.93 -19.86
CA ALA A 27 1.26 -18.20 -20.07
C ALA A 27 0.30 -18.25 -18.87
N LYS A 28 0.24 -19.39 -18.17
CA LYS A 28 -0.58 -19.52 -16.94
C LYS A 28 0.02 -18.77 -15.76
N THR A 29 1.34 -18.78 -15.61
CA THR A 29 2.02 -18.03 -14.56
C THR A 29 1.89 -16.53 -14.78
N SER A 30 2.06 -16.05 -16.03
CA SER A 30 1.91 -14.64 -16.38
C SER A 30 0.49 -14.11 -16.16
N ALA A 31 -0.54 -14.92 -16.42
CA ALA A 31 -1.92 -14.53 -16.12
C ALA A 31 -2.18 -14.42 -14.61
N HIS A 32 -1.58 -15.32 -13.81
CA HIS A 32 -1.72 -15.34 -12.37
C HIS A 32 -0.91 -14.22 -11.68
N GLU A 33 0.24 -13.86 -12.23
CA GLU A 33 1.08 -12.72 -11.81
C GLU A 33 0.36 -11.39 -12.10
N ALA A 34 -0.21 -11.22 -13.30
CA ALA A 34 -0.96 -10.02 -13.65
C ALA A 34 -2.19 -9.79 -12.73
N GLN A 35 -2.89 -10.86 -12.33
CA GLN A 35 -3.98 -10.76 -11.36
C GLN A 35 -3.51 -10.40 -9.95
N GLN A 36 -2.37 -10.94 -9.50
CA GLN A 36 -1.80 -10.59 -8.19
C GLN A 36 -1.33 -9.15 -8.15
N ASP A 37 -0.66 -8.66 -9.19
CA ASP A 37 -0.24 -7.26 -9.28
C ASP A 37 -1.43 -6.30 -9.29
N ALA A 38 -2.50 -6.62 -10.02
CA ALA A 38 -3.73 -5.83 -10.01
C ALA A 38 -4.37 -5.77 -8.61
N GLN A 39 -4.37 -6.89 -7.88
CA GLN A 39 -4.93 -6.97 -6.54
C GLN A 39 -4.07 -6.23 -5.50
N MET A 40 -2.73 -6.32 -5.61
CA MET A 40 -1.79 -5.57 -4.76
C MET A 40 -1.87 -4.06 -5.03
N ALA A 41 -1.96 -3.64 -6.29
CA ALA A 41 -2.14 -2.23 -6.65
C ALA A 41 -3.45 -1.65 -6.10
N GLN A 42 -4.53 -2.45 -6.08
CA GLN A 42 -5.81 -2.04 -5.51
C GLN A 42 -5.73 -1.90 -3.98
N MET A 43 -5.08 -2.85 -3.30
CA MET A 43 -4.87 -2.82 -1.85
C MET A 43 -3.94 -1.67 -1.41
N GLN A 44 -2.90 -1.36 -2.20
CA GLN A 44 -2.04 -0.20 -1.98
C GLN A 44 -2.81 1.12 -2.13
N LYS A 45 -3.70 1.24 -3.12
CA LYS A 45 -4.53 2.45 -3.27
C LYS A 45 -5.46 2.66 -2.08
N GLN A 46 -6.09 1.62 -1.56
CA GLN A 46 -6.95 1.75 -0.37
C GLN A 46 -6.17 2.22 0.86
N THR A 47 -5.04 1.58 1.15
CA THR A 47 -4.21 1.94 2.31
C THR A 47 -3.63 3.36 2.21
N HIS A 48 -3.24 3.81 1.01
CA HIS A 48 -2.75 5.19 0.83
C HIS A 48 -3.84 6.23 1.06
N THR A 49 -5.08 5.94 0.67
CA THR A 49 -6.20 6.88 0.82
C THR A 49 -6.58 7.04 2.28
N GLU A 50 -6.67 5.93 3.02
CA GLU A 50 -6.95 5.93 4.46
C GLU A 50 -5.84 6.62 5.27
N GLN A 51 -4.57 6.42 4.90
CA GLN A 51 -3.44 7.08 5.55
C GLN A 51 -3.44 8.60 5.30
N MET A 52 -3.77 9.03 4.09
CA MET A 52 -3.89 10.47 3.80
C MET A 52 -5.06 11.12 4.55
N GLU A 53 -6.20 10.45 4.66
CA GLU A 53 -7.36 10.97 5.40
C GLU A 53 -7.07 11.07 6.91
N ALA A 54 -6.47 10.03 7.49
CA ALA A 54 -6.03 10.04 8.89
C ALA A 54 -5.00 11.16 9.15
N ALA A 55 -4.07 11.39 8.22
CA ALA A 55 -3.10 12.48 8.30
C ALA A 55 -3.77 13.85 8.27
N LYS A 56 -4.78 14.07 7.41
CA LYS A 56 -5.58 15.32 7.36
C LYS A 56 -6.31 15.59 8.68
N ILE A 57 -6.94 14.57 9.28
CA ILE A 57 -7.62 14.74 10.56
C ILE A 57 -6.62 15.06 11.68
N ALA A 58 -5.46 14.41 11.68
CA ALA A 58 -4.40 14.67 12.65
C ALA A 58 -3.82 16.09 12.53
N THR A 59 -3.66 16.62 11.32
CA THR A 59 -3.18 18.01 11.12
C THR A 59 -4.22 19.03 11.60
N LEU A 60 -5.51 18.82 11.35
CA LEU A 60 -6.59 19.66 11.87
C LEU A 60 -6.60 19.72 13.41
N GLY A 61 -6.38 18.57 14.06
CA GLY A 61 -6.26 18.52 15.53
C GLY A 61 -5.05 19.30 16.07
N LYS A 62 -3.91 19.28 15.36
CA LYS A 62 -2.72 20.08 15.73
C LYS A 62 -2.97 21.57 15.56
N LEU A 63 -3.60 21.99 14.47
CA LEU A 63 -3.96 23.39 14.23
C LEU A 63 -4.85 23.95 15.33
N LYS A 64 -5.85 23.18 15.79
CA LYS A 64 -6.72 23.59 16.89
C LYS A 64 -5.93 23.79 18.19
N LYS A 65 -5.02 22.88 18.52
CA LYS A 65 -4.15 23.03 19.71
C LYS A 65 -3.31 24.29 19.66
N MET A 66 -2.78 24.66 18.50
CA MET A 66 -1.98 25.87 18.34
C MET A 66 -2.82 27.15 18.47
N LEU A 67 -4.06 27.13 18.00
CA LEU A 67 -5.04 28.20 18.22
C LEU A 67 -5.37 28.34 19.72
N ASP A 68 -5.67 27.23 20.40
CA ASP A 68 -5.97 27.22 21.84
C ASP A 68 -4.78 27.69 22.70
N GLN A 69 -3.55 27.47 22.22
CA GLN A 69 -2.31 27.96 22.83
C GLN A 69 -2.00 29.43 22.51
N GLY A 70 -2.78 30.07 21.63
CA GLY A 70 -2.54 31.44 21.19
C GLY A 70 -1.32 31.62 20.28
N VAL A 71 -0.77 30.51 19.73
CA VAL A 71 0.35 30.54 18.77
C VAL A 71 -0.13 30.95 17.37
N LEU A 72 -1.39 30.61 17.06
CA LEU A 72 -2.07 30.95 15.81
C LEU A 72 -3.30 31.80 16.09
N THR A 73 -3.61 32.72 15.17
CA THR A 73 -4.84 33.50 15.21
C THR A 73 -6.00 32.73 14.57
N GLN A 74 -7.24 33.15 14.87
CA GLN A 74 -8.45 32.54 14.29
C GLN A 74 -8.44 32.60 12.76
N GLN A 75 -7.99 33.73 12.18
CA GLN A 75 -7.91 33.93 10.74
C GLN A 75 -6.95 32.93 10.07
N GLU A 76 -5.80 32.68 10.68
CA GLU A 76 -4.81 31.74 10.15
C GLU A 76 -5.28 30.29 10.28
N PHE A 77 -5.91 29.95 11.42
CA PHE A 77 -6.52 28.64 11.61
C PHE A 77 -7.57 28.34 10.53
N ASP A 78 -8.48 29.28 10.26
CA ASP A 78 -9.55 29.09 9.27
C ASP A 78 -8.99 28.98 7.84
N THR A 79 -7.93 29.73 7.54
CA THR A 79 -7.22 29.65 6.25
C THR A 79 -6.59 28.27 6.05
N GLU A 80 -5.86 27.76 7.04
CA GLU A 80 -5.21 26.44 6.96
C GLU A 80 -6.22 25.29 6.99
N ARG A 81 -7.29 25.40 7.79
CA ARG A 81 -8.41 24.46 7.79
C ARG A 81 -9.07 24.40 6.41
N GLY A 82 -9.29 25.55 5.80
CA GLY A 82 -9.84 25.68 4.45
C GLY A 82 -8.96 24.96 3.42
N LYS A 83 -7.64 25.15 3.48
CA LYS A 83 -6.67 24.46 2.62
C LYS A 83 -6.66 22.94 2.83
N ILE A 84 -6.81 22.43 4.05
CA ILE A 84 -6.77 20.99 4.29
C ILE A 84 -8.06 20.28 3.82
N LEU A 85 -9.21 20.95 3.97
CA LEU A 85 -10.53 20.40 3.61
C LEU A 85 -10.87 20.57 2.13
N HIS A 86 -10.53 21.72 1.56
CA HIS A 86 -10.86 22.08 0.18
C HIS A 86 -9.65 22.07 -0.76
N GLY A 87 -8.43 22.00 -0.21
CA GLY A 87 -7.20 21.88 -0.99
C GLY A 87 -6.84 20.41 -1.24
N ALA A 88 -7.43 19.90 -2.31
CA ALA A 88 -6.65 19.49 -3.48
C ALA A 88 -7.15 20.34 -4.66
#